data_AF-A0A1H4H6H7-F1
#
_entry.id   AF-A0A1H4H6H7-F1
#
_cell.length_a   1.000
_cell.length_b   1.000
_cell.length_c   1.000
_cell.angle_alpha   90.00
_cell.angle_beta   90.00
_cell.angle_gamma   90.00
#
_symmetry.space_group_name_H-M   'P 1'
#
loop_
_entity.id
_entity.type
_entity.pdbx_description
1 polymer ?
#
loop_
_entity_poly.entity_id
_entity_poly.type
_entity_poly.pdbx_seq_one_letter_code
_entity_poly.pdbx_strand_id
1 'polypeptide(L)'
;MMDRRYTKRMDRYWGKMKKYAVNSIANLDPSGWFDYWHCHIDWQGKGDKKPENREASIMLGYEILNMVEDFKLNVRGPIQSWWFIHENSYEDAVYLHSPNENKSPFPYDFEGVDWGKTNNDFLIKLVDQNRFKIGTMINEYGTTYVVASNA
;
A
#
# COMPACT_ATOMS: atom_id res chain seq x y z
N MET A 1 8.26 16.73 -22.84
CA MET A 1 9.52 16.35 -22.17
C MET A 1 9.53 17.00 -20.80
N MET A 2 9.69 16.21 -19.73
CA MET A 2 9.61 16.72 -18.35
C MET A 2 10.86 17.55 -18.02
N ASP A 3 10.69 18.63 -17.26
CA ASP A 3 11.82 19.44 -16.80
C ASP A 3 12.79 18.59 -15.96
N ARG A 4 14.08 18.64 -16.29
CA ARG A 4 15.13 17.88 -15.62
C ARG A 4 15.23 18.24 -14.13
N ARG A 5 15.01 19.52 -13.78
CA ARG A 5 15.04 19.96 -12.37
C ARG A 5 13.85 19.37 -11.60
N TYR A 6 12.67 19.38 -12.21
CA TYR A 6 11.47 18.74 -11.67
C TYR A 6 11.69 17.25 -11.41
N THR A 7 12.16 16.51 -12.42
CA THR A 7 12.41 15.06 -12.33
C THR A 7 13.33 14.74 -11.16
N LYS A 8 14.49 15.41 -11.11
CA LYS A 8 15.48 15.21 -10.03
C LYS A 8 14.91 15.53 -8.64
N ARG A 9 13.96 16.46 -8.53
CA ARG A 9 13.29 16.78 -7.27
C ARG A 9 12.32 15.67 -6.86
N MET A 10 11.58 15.10 -7.81
CA MET A 10 10.68 13.99 -7.55
C MET A 10 11.46 12.72 -7.19
N ASP A 11 12.59 12.43 -7.85
CA ASP A 11 13.45 11.29 -7.48
C ASP A 11 13.92 11.39 -6.02
N ARG A 12 14.36 12.58 -5.60
CA ARG A 12 14.74 12.83 -4.20
C ARG A 12 13.57 12.64 -3.24
N TYR A 13 12.37 13.05 -3.64
CA TYR A 13 11.18 12.89 -2.83
C TYR A 13 10.82 11.42 -2.65
N TRP A 14 10.74 10.65 -3.74
CA TRP A 14 10.41 9.22 -3.69
C TRP A 14 11.49 8.40 -2.98
N GLY A 15 12.78 8.74 -3.16
CA GLY A 15 13.86 8.15 -2.37
C GLY A 15 13.73 8.41 -0.87
N LYS A 16 13.22 9.59 -0.48
CA LYS A 16 12.91 9.91 0.92
C LYS A 16 11.73 9.09 1.44
N MET A 17 10.65 8.97 0.67
CA MET A 17 9.47 8.18 1.06
C MET A 17 9.83 6.70 1.24
N LYS A 18 10.60 6.14 0.29
CA LYS A 18 11.15 4.79 0.40
C LYS A 18 11.98 4.59 1.67
N LYS A 19 12.89 5.52 1.97
CA LYS A 19 13.70 5.44 3.20
C LYS A 19 12.84 5.46 4.47
N TYR A 20 11.77 6.26 4.49
CA TYR A 20 10.83 6.24 5.60
C TYR A 20 10.14 4.88 5.73
N ALA A 21 9.61 4.34 4.63
CA ALA A 21 8.96 3.03 4.66
C ALA A 21 9.91 1.91 5.13
N VAL A 22 11.13 1.85 4.58
CA VAL A 22 12.16 0.88 5.00
C VAL A 22 12.43 0.99 6.51
N ASN A 23 12.63 2.21 7.01
CA ASN A 23 12.88 2.42 8.44
C ASN A 23 11.67 2.02 9.29
N SER A 24 10.45 2.35 8.85
CA SER A 24 9.22 1.99 9.58
C SER A 24 9.05 0.48 9.68
N ILE A 25 9.29 -0.26 8.58
CA ILE A 25 9.19 -1.73 8.56
C ILE A 25 10.32 -2.37 9.39
N ALA A 26 11.56 -1.87 9.27
CA ALA A 26 12.71 -2.42 10.01
C ALA A 26 12.58 -2.28 11.54
N ASN A 27 11.77 -1.33 12.02
CA ASN A 27 11.52 -1.13 13.44
C ASN A 27 10.32 -1.94 13.97
N LEU A 28 9.65 -2.73 13.14
CA LEU A 28 8.55 -3.60 13.58
C LEU A 28 9.09 -4.78 14.39
N ASP A 29 8.41 -5.10 15.48
CA ASP A 29 8.67 -6.30 16.26
C ASP A 29 7.89 -7.48 15.68
N PRO A 30 8.55 -8.50 15.11
CA PRO A 30 7.87 -9.67 14.54
C PRO A 30 7.20 -10.57 15.59
N SER A 31 7.48 -10.36 16.88
CA SER A 31 6.80 -11.03 17.99
C SER A 31 5.59 -10.25 18.53
N GLY A 32 5.39 -9.01 18.07
CA GLY A 32 4.27 -8.17 18.45
C GLY A 32 2.99 -8.48 17.68
N TRP A 33 1.95 -7.71 17.99
CA TRP A 33 0.68 -7.69 17.27
C TRP A 33 0.50 -6.36 16.52
N PHE A 34 -0.33 -6.38 15.48
CA PHE A 34 -0.54 -5.26 14.57
C PHE A 34 -2.03 -4.92 14.53
N ASP A 35 -2.39 -3.75 15.05
CA ASP A 35 -3.75 -3.22 14.99
C ASP A 35 -3.83 -2.13 13.91
N TYR A 36 -4.14 -2.54 12.68
CA TYR A 36 -4.13 -1.68 11.49
C TYR A 36 -2.88 -0.80 11.37
N TRP A 37 -1.70 -1.35 11.71
CA TRP A 37 -0.44 -0.66 11.44
C TRP A 37 -0.38 -0.32 9.96
N HIS A 38 0.09 0.88 9.61
CA HIS A 38 0.19 1.26 8.22
C HIS A 38 1.33 2.22 7.92
N CYS A 39 1.76 2.19 6.66
CA CYS A 39 2.76 3.08 6.10
C CYS A 39 2.18 3.82 4.90
N HIS A 40 2.05 5.14 5.02
CA HIS A 40 1.67 6.00 3.90
C HIS A 40 2.77 6.06 2.84
N ILE A 41 2.36 6.07 1.58
CA ILE A 41 3.25 6.08 0.42
C ILE A 41 3.69 7.50 0.05
N ASP A 42 2.77 8.47 0.17
CA ASP A 42 2.99 9.86 -0.23
C ASP A 42 2.50 10.86 0.82
N TRP A 43 3.35 11.13 1.81
CA TRP A 43 3.06 12.07 2.90
C TRP A 43 2.77 13.53 2.49
N GLN A 44 2.96 13.90 1.23
CA GLN A 44 2.78 15.29 0.77
C GLN A 44 1.91 15.41 -0.48
N GLY A 45 1.14 14.38 -0.84
CA GLY A 45 0.22 14.37 -1.99
C GLY A 45 0.90 14.84 -3.29
N LYS A 46 2.14 14.42 -3.54
CA LYS A 46 2.88 14.76 -4.77
C LYS A 46 2.43 13.92 -5.97
N GLY A 47 1.89 12.73 -5.73
CA GLY A 47 1.30 11.82 -6.68
C GLY A 47 0.17 12.48 -7.46
N ASP A 48 -0.65 13.27 -6.77
CA ASP A 48 -1.82 13.92 -7.36
C ASP A 48 -1.47 15.08 -8.32
N LYS A 49 -0.20 15.50 -8.35
CA LYS A 49 0.22 16.67 -9.13
C LYS A 49 0.38 16.38 -10.61
N LYS A 50 0.74 15.15 -10.98
CA LYS A 50 1.02 14.72 -12.35
C LYS A 50 0.84 13.21 -12.49
N PRO A 51 0.39 12.70 -13.66
CA PRO A 51 0.25 11.26 -13.90
C PRO A 51 1.52 10.45 -13.60
N GLU A 52 2.70 10.95 -13.97
CA GLU A 52 3.95 10.21 -13.78
C GLU A 52 4.37 10.16 -12.30
N ASN A 53 3.95 11.13 -11.50
CA ASN A 53 4.12 11.06 -10.05
C ASN A 53 3.15 10.06 -9.43
N ARG A 54 1.92 9.98 -9.95
CA ARG A 54 0.94 8.99 -9.51
C ARG A 54 1.44 7.58 -9.76
N GLU A 55 1.97 7.33 -10.97
CA GLU A 55 2.61 6.05 -11.31
C GLU A 55 3.81 5.76 -10.39
N ALA A 56 4.68 6.74 -10.13
CA ALA A 56 5.80 6.55 -9.20
C ALA A 56 5.35 6.23 -7.76
N SER A 57 4.28 6.88 -7.29
CA SER A 57 3.65 6.57 -5.99
C SER A 57 3.15 5.13 -5.97
N ILE A 58 2.43 4.72 -7.01
CA ILE A 58 1.87 3.36 -7.12
C ILE A 58 3.00 2.33 -7.20
N MET A 59 4.05 2.57 -7.98
CA MET A 59 5.23 1.68 -8.03
C MET A 59 5.90 1.53 -6.65
N LEU A 60 6.06 2.63 -5.91
CA LEU A 60 6.62 2.59 -4.57
C LEU A 60 5.69 1.84 -3.59
N GLY A 61 4.37 2.03 -3.69
CA GLY A 61 3.38 1.30 -2.90
C GLY A 61 3.48 -0.22 -3.10
N TYR A 62 3.65 -0.66 -4.35
CA TYR A 62 3.86 -2.08 -4.64
C TYR A 62 5.19 -2.61 -4.09
N GLU A 63 6.27 -1.83 -4.17
CA GLU A 63 7.55 -2.20 -3.53
C GLU A 63 7.40 -2.35 -2.01
N ILE A 64 6.68 -1.42 -1.36
CA ILE A 64 6.42 -1.44 0.09
C ILE A 64 5.57 -2.66 0.47
N LEU A 65 4.53 -2.98 -0.31
CA LEU A 65 3.72 -4.18 -0.10
C LEU A 65 4.58 -5.44 -0.13
N ASN A 66 5.52 -5.55 -1.08
CA ASN A 66 6.43 -6.69 -1.14
C ASN A 66 7.36 -6.77 0.08
N MET A 67 7.92 -5.64 0.53
CA MET A 67 8.72 -5.61 1.77
C MET A 67 7.92 -6.06 3.00
N VAL A 68 6.64 -5.71 3.05
CA VAL A 68 5.71 -6.15 4.11
C VAL A 68 5.40 -7.65 3.99
N GLU A 69 5.22 -8.19 2.78
CA GLU A 69 5.10 -9.64 2.57
C GLU A 69 6.33 -10.39 3.06
N ASP A 70 7.52 -9.89 2.77
CA ASP A 70 8.78 -10.51 3.23
C ASP A 70 8.89 -10.44 4.77
N PHE A 71 8.49 -9.33 5.38
CA PHE A 71 8.45 -9.19 6.84
C PHE A 71 7.52 -10.22 7.48
N LYS A 72 6.32 -10.46 6.91
CA LYS A 72 5.33 -11.42 7.43
C LYS A 72 5.90 -12.83 7.61
N LEU A 73 6.88 -13.24 6.80
CA LEU A 73 7.53 -14.55 6.91
C LEU A 73 8.23 -14.77 8.27
N ASN A 74 8.54 -13.69 8.99
CA ASN A 74 9.20 -13.75 10.30
C ASN A 74 8.20 -13.62 11.47
N VAL A 75 6.94 -13.28 11.19
CA VAL A 75 5.91 -13.08 12.22
C VAL A 75 5.36 -14.43 12.69
N ARG A 76 5.16 -14.57 14.00
CA ARG A 76 4.54 -15.77 14.57
C ARG A 76 3.02 -15.63 14.59
N GLY A 77 2.34 -16.55 13.92
CA GLY A 77 0.88 -16.62 13.91
C GLY A 77 0.24 -15.91 12.71
N PRO A 78 -1.10 -15.76 12.73
CA PRO A 78 -1.82 -15.22 11.58
C PRO A 78 -1.59 -13.71 11.45
N ILE A 79 -1.32 -13.28 10.22
CA ILE A 79 -1.11 -11.87 9.87
C ILE A 79 -1.64 -11.60 8.46
N GLN A 80 -2.28 -10.46 8.30
CA GLN A 80 -2.75 -9.93 7.03
C GLN A 80 -1.99 -8.68 6.64
N SER A 81 -1.95 -8.45 5.34
CA SER A 81 -1.42 -7.26 4.71
C SER A 81 -2.29 -6.93 3.50
N TRP A 82 -2.37 -5.64 3.21
CA TRP A 82 -2.98 -5.15 2.00
C TRP A 82 -2.47 -3.74 1.71
N TRP A 83 -2.81 -3.25 0.54
CA TRP A 83 -2.51 -1.90 0.10
C TRP A 83 -3.79 -1.25 -0.37
N PHE A 84 -4.12 -0.11 0.23
CA PHE A 84 -5.16 0.78 -0.24
C PHE A 84 -4.57 1.87 -1.12
N ILE A 85 -5.24 2.10 -2.25
CA ILE A 85 -4.88 3.09 -3.25
C ILE A 85 -6.13 3.94 -3.46
N HIS A 86 -6.15 5.11 -2.86
CA HIS A 86 -7.30 6.00 -2.95
C HIS A 86 -7.21 6.93 -4.16
N GLU A 87 -8.20 7.79 -4.38
CA GLU A 87 -8.11 8.83 -5.41
C GLU A 87 -7.02 9.86 -5.05
N ASN A 88 -6.84 10.13 -3.76
CA ASN A 88 -5.80 11.01 -3.24
C ASN A 88 -4.57 10.22 -2.80
N SER A 89 -3.43 10.50 -3.41
CA SER A 89 -2.17 9.79 -3.14
C SER A 89 -1.70 9.85 -1.69
N TYR A 90 -2.08 10.88 -0.93
CA TYR A 90 -1.72 10.96 0.49
C TYR A 90 -2.41 9.91 1.36
N GLU A 91 -3.54 9.36 0.90
CA GLU A 91 -4.28 8.32 1.61
C GLU A 91 -3.87 6.91 1.21
N ASP A 92 -3.02 6.77 0.18
CA ASP A 92 -2.42 5.48 -0.14
C ASP A 92 -1.60 4.98 1.04
N ALA A 93 -1.87 3.75 1.48
CA ALA A 93 -1.14 3.12 2.57
C ALA A 93 -1.11 1.60 2.47
N VAL A 94 0.02 1.02 2.85
CA VAL A 94 0.17 -0.43 3.06
C VAL A 94 -0.07 -0.73 4.53
N TYR A 95 -0.84 -1.78 4.80
CA TYR A 95 -1.31 -2.16 6.13
C TYR A 95 -0.73 -3.50 6.57
N LEU A 96 -0.63 -3.67 7.90
CA LEU A 96 -0.45 -4.92 8.60
C LEU A 96 -1.52 -5.07 9.69
N HIS A 97 -2.10 -6.25 9.78
CA HIS A 97 -3.08 -6.56 10.82
C HIS A 97 -2.93 -7.99 11.32
N SER A 98 -3.07 -8.19 12.63
CA SER A 98 -3.08 -9.48 13.29
C SER A 98 -4.14 -9.48 14.40
N PRO A 99 -4.47 -10.65 14.98
CA PRO A 99 -5.12 -10.68 16.28
C PRO A 99 -4.32 -9.83 17.27
N ASN A 100 -5.02 -9.04 18.07
CA ASN A 100 -4.44 -8.04 18.95
C ASN A 100 -5.27 -7.89 20.22
N GLU A 101 -4.69 -7.26 21.24
CA GLU A 101 -5.34 -7.05 22.54
C GLU A 101 -6.44 -5.99 22.50
N ASN A 102 -6.44 -5.12 21.48
CA ASN A 102 -7.46 -4.09 21.29
C ASN A 102 -8.80 -4.69 20.81
N LYS A 103 -8.85 -6.00 20.54
CA LYS A 103 -10.05 -6.74 20.09
C LYS A 103 -10.64 -6.20 18.78
N SER A 104 -9.81 -5.54 17.97
CA SER A 104 -10.17 -5.22 16.59
C SER A 104 -10.50 -6.52 15.84
N PRO A 105 -11.58 -6.55 15.02
CA PRO A 105 -11.95 -7.73 14.26
C PRO A 105 -10.80 -8.20 13.37
N PHE A 106 -10.44 -9.48 13.50
CA PHE A 106 -9.45 -10.14 12.65
C PHE A 106 -10.05 -11.44 12.11
N PRO A 107 -9.91 -11.75 10.81
CA PRO A 107 -9.30 -10.92 9.76
C PRO A 107 -10.08 -9.64 9.46
N TYR A 108 -9.42 -8.65 8.84
CA TYR A 108 -10.12 -7.57 8.15
C TYR A 108 -10.94 -8.21 7.01
N ASP A 109 -12.24 -7.91 6.97
CA ASP A 109 -13.22 -8.61 6.13
C ASP A 109 -13.31 -8.04 4.71
N PHE A 110 -12.72 -6.87 4.48
CA PHE A 110 -12.82 -6.15 3.20
C PHE A 110 -14.27 -5.93 2.77
N GLU A 111 -15.17 -5.61 3.72
CA GLU A 111 -16.56 -5.31 3.41
C GLU A 111 -16.66 -4.22 2.32
N GLY A 112 -17.47 -4.49 1.29
CA GLY A 112 -17.68 -3.58 0.16
C GLY A 112 -16.62 -3.66 -0.96
N VAL A 113 -15.61 -4.52 -0.85
CA VAL A 113 -14.63 -4.74 -1.93
C VAL A 113 -15.16 -5.72 -2.97
N ASP A 114 -15.26 -5.26 -4.22
CA ASP A 114 -15.57 -6.09 -5.39
C ASP A 114 -14.26 -6.64 -6.00
N TRP A 115 -13.95 -7.90 -5.69
CA TRP A 115 -12.71 -8.56 -6.12
C TRP A 115 -12.75 -8.93 -7.61
N GLY A 116 -11.62 -8.77 -8.29
CA GLY A 116 -11.49 -9.03 -9.73
C GLY A 116 -12.06 -7.93 -10.62
N LYS A 117 -12.67 -6.88 -10.03
CA LYS A 117 -13.07 -5.68 -10.74
C LYS A 117 -12.10 -4.55 -10.42
N THR A 118 -11.39 -4.07 -11.44
CA THR A 118 -10.62 -2.83 -11.41
C THR A 118 -10.53 -2.27 -12.83
N ASN A 119 -10.66 -0.96 -12.98
CA ASN A 119 -10.46 -0.22 -14.23
C ASN A 119 -9.07 0.45 -14.28
N ASN A 120 -8.18 0.12 -13.34
CA ASN A 120 -6.83 0.67 -13.28
C ASN A 120 -5.84 -0.26 -14.00
N ASP A 121 -5.72 -0.09 -15.32
CA ASP A 121 -4.84 -0.88 -16.18
C ASP A 121 -3.37 -0.87 -15.72
N PHE A 122 -2.91 0.23 -15.14
CA PHE A 122 -1.54 0.33 -14.64
C PHE A 122 -1.32 -0.61 -13.46
N LEU A 123 -2.26 -0.62 -12.51
CA LEU A 123 -2.22 -1.51 -11.35
C LEU A 123 -2.29 -2.99 -11.76
N ILE A 124 -3.18 -3.34 -12.70
CA ILE A 124 -3.34 -4.70 -13.23
C ILE A 124 -2.03 -5.24 -13.83
N LYS A 125 -1.28 -4.38 -14.53
CA LYS A 125 0.00 -4.73 -15.16
C LYS A 125 1.16 -4.79 -14.17
N LEU A 126 1.13 -3.96 -13.14
CA LEU A 126 2.21 -3.86 -12.15
C LEU A 126 2.18 -5.02 -11.15
N VAL A 127 0.99 -5.38 -10.66
CA VAL A 127 0.80 -6.34 -9.57
C VAL A 127 0.88 -7.78 -10.09
N ASP A 128 1.65 -8.64 -9.40
CA ASP A 128 1.68 -10.07 -9.66
C ASP A 128 0.39 -10.73 -9.18
N GLN A 129 -0.52 -11.01 -10.12
CA GLN A 129 -1.84 -11.56 -9.82
C GLN A 129 -1.80 -13.02 -9.34
N ASN A 130 -0.66 -13.71 -9.46
CA ASN A 130 -0.50 -15.04 -8.84
C ASN A 130 -0.33 -14.93 -7.31
N ARG A 131 0.19 -13.79 -6.84
CA ARG A 131 0.47 -13.53 -5.41
C ARG A 131 -0.62 -12.68 -4.77
N PHE A 132 -1.23 -11.78 -5.53
CA PHE A 132 -2.19 -10.82 -5.01
C PHE A 132 -3.47 -10.79 -5.84
N LYS A 133 -4.58 -10.50 -5.16
CA LYS A 133 -5.85 -10.13 -5.79
C LYS A 133 -6.02 -8.62 -5.74
N ILE A 134 -6.70 -8.10 -6.76
CA ILE A 134 -7.04 -6.68 -6.87
C ILE A 134 -8.56 -6.56 -6.78
N GLY A 135 -9.04 -5.61 -5.98
CA GLY A 135 -10.45 -5.28 -5.88
C GLY A 135 -10.67 -3.78 -5.90
N THR A 136 -11.93 -3.38 -6.02
CA THR A 136 -12.34 -1.98 -5.93
C THR A 136 -13.45 -1.85 -4.90
N MET A 137 -13.34 -0.82 -4.07
CA MET A 137 -14.39 -0.38 -3.14
C MET A 137 -14.80 1.03 -3.52
N ILE A 138 -16.11 1.28 -3.54
CA ILE A 138 -16.68 2.60 -3.80
C ILE A 138 -17.63 2.91 -2.65
N ASN A 139 -17.40 4.03 -1.97
CA ASN A 139 -18.25 4.52 -0.90
C ASN A 139 -18.39 6.05 -0.96
N GLU A 140 -18.97 6.65 0.08
CA GLU A 140 -19.18 8.10 0.17
C GLU A 140 -17.88 8.94 0.18
N TYR A 141 -16.73 8.32 0.46
CA TYR A 141 -15.42 8.97 0.47
C TYR A 141 -14.67 8.86 -0.86
N GLY A 142 -15.14 8.03 -1.81
CA GLY A 142 -14.57 7.88 -3.15
C GLY A 142 -14.28 6.44 -3.54
N THR A 143 -13.38 6.29 -4.52
CA THR A 143 -12.92 4.99 -5.03
C THR A 143 -11.59 4.59 -4.40
N THR A 144 -11.54 3.40 -3.80
CA THR A 144 -10.31 2.78 -3.31
C THR A 144 -10.05 1.48 -4.07
N TYR A 145 -8.88 1.36 -4.69
CA TYR A 145 -8.39 0.06 -5.13
C TYR A 145 -7.70 -0.64 -3.97
N VAL A 146 -7.89 -1.95 -3.89
CA VAL A 146 -7.35 -2.79 -2.83
C VAL A 146 -6.48 -3.87 -3.46
N VAL A 147 -5.24 -3.97 -3.02
CA VAL A 147 -4.35 -5.11 -3.35
C VAL A 147 -4.11 -5.90 -2.08
N ALA A 148 -4.49 -7.17 -2.06
CA ALA A 148 -4.32 -8.04 -0.89
C ALA A 148 -3.74 -9.40 -1.33
N SER A 149 -3.01 -10.07 -0.44
CA SER A 149 -2.46 -11.40 -0.73
C SER A 149 -3.60 -12.38 -1.08
N ASN A 150 -3.33 -13.29 -2.01
CA ASN A 150 -4.21 -14.42 -2.24
C ASN A 150 -4.27 -15.28 -0.97
N ALA A 151 -5.47 -15.75 -0.62
CA ALA A 151 -5.70 -16.60 0.54
C ALA A 151 -5.08 -18.00 0.35
#